data_AF-A0A9D5YKV7-F1
#
_entry.id   AF-A0A9D5YKV7-F1
#
_cell.length_a   1.000
_cell.length_b   1.000
_cell.length_c   1.000
_cell.angle_alpha   90.00
_cell.angle_beta   90.00
_cell.angle_gamma   90.00
#
_symmetry.space_group_name_H-M   'P 1'
#
loop_
_entity.id
_entity.type
_entity.pdbx_description
1 polymer ?
#
loop_
_entity_poly.entity_id
_entity_poly.type
_entity_poly.pdbx_seq_one_letter_code
_entity_poly.pdbx_strand_id
1 'polypeptide(L)'
;MSNMEDLKEKAAGAALSAAKTAKFVASVSKKHMEIAMEKERIRKIYAKLGKIYYKDYITDEEPDEAEYRPLCESISESFRRINELKDEIAEAKEEYFDRKSEEEEIIALEEATEE
;
A
#
# COMPACT_ATOMS: atom_id res chain seq x y z
N MET A 1 15.24 -20.53 40.18
CA MET A 1 15.08 -21.30 38.92
C MET A 1 14.37 -20.38 37.93
N SER A 2 15.04 -19.36 37.38
CA SER A 2 14.34 -18.25 36.66
C SER A 2 14.87 -18.00 35.25
N ASN A 3 16.20 -17.99 35.06
CA ASN A 3 16.81 -17.48 33.82
C ASN A 3 16.41 -18.20 32.52
N MET A 4 15.94 -19.45 32.56
CA MET A 4 15.50 -20.18 31.36
C MET A 4 14.05 -19.83 30.96
N GLU A 5 13.21 -19.52 31.93
CA GLU A 5 11.82 -19.11 31.68
C GLU A 5 11.79 -17.67 31.16
N ASP A 6 12.57 -16.78 31.77
CA ASP A 6 12.74 -15.38 31.34
C ASP A 6 13.27 -15.30 29.89
N LEU A 7 14.25 -16.15 29.55
CA LEU A 7 14.83 -16.19 28.20
C LEU A 7 13.83 -16.70 27.15
N LYS A 8 12.94 -17.63 27.53
CA LYS A 8 11.89 -18.16 26.67
C LYS A 8 10.81 -17.12 26.41
N GLU A 9 10.43 -16.35 27.42
CA GLU A 9 9.45 -15.26 27.31
C GLU A 9 9.97 -14.12 26.44
N LYS A 10 11.22 -13.67 26.66
CA LYS A 10 11.88 -12.67 25.82
C LYS A 10 11.99 -13.13 24.36
N ALA A 11 12.35 -14.39 24.12
CA ALA A 11 12.39 -14.96 22.77
C ALA A 11 11.01 -15.03 22.10
N ALA A 12 9.95 -15.36 22.85
CA ALA A 12 8.58 -15.38 22.35
C ALA A 12 8.08 -13.97 21.98
N GLY A 13 8.37 -12.96 22.82
CA GLY A 13 8.07 -11.55 22.54
C GLY A 13 8.75 -11.05 21.26
N ALA A 14 10.05 -11.33 21.12
CA ALA A 14 10.81 -10.97 19.91
C ALA A 14 10.24 -11.62 18.63
N ALA A 15 9.85 -12.91 18.70
CA ALA A 15 9.25 -13.61 17.57
C ALA A 15 7.89 -13.00 17.16
N LEU A 16 7.05 -12.62 18.13
CA LEU A 16 5.77 -11.97 17.87
C LEU A 16 5.95 -10.59 17.22
N SER A 17 6.91 -9.78 17.70
CA SER A 17 7.22 -8.47 17.12
C SER A 17 7.73 -8.59 15.67
N ALA A 18 8.61 -9.57 15.40
CA ALA A 18 9.07 -9.87 14.05
C ALA A 18 7.91 -10.29 13.11
N ALA A 19 7.00 -11.14 13.59
CA ALA A 19 5.83 -11.57 12.82
C ALA A 19 4.88 -10.40 12.48
N LYS A 20 4.63 -9.49 13.44
CA LYS A 20 3.85 -8.27 13.21
C LYS A 20 4.49 -7.38 12.15
N THR A 21 5.80 -7.15 12.25
CA THR A 21 6.57 -6.36 11.27
C THR A 21 6.50 -6.98 9.88
N ALA A 22 6.68 -8.30 9.77
CA ALA A 22 6.57 -9.00 8.49
C ALA A 22 5.17 -8.87 7.86
N LYS A 23 4.11 -8.99 8.68
CA LYS A 23 2.72 -8.80 8.23
C LYS A 23 2.47 -7.38 7.71
N PHE A 24 2.97 -6.37 8.43
CA PHE A 24 2.89 -4.98 8.02
C PHE A 24 3.59 -4.75 6.67
N VAL A 25 4.86 -5.20 6.54
CA VAL A 25 5.64 -5.06 5.31
C VAL A 25 4.95 -5.77 4.14
N ALA A 26 4.42 -6.98 4.34
CA ALA A 26 3.69 -7.71 3.31
C ALA A 26 2.41 -6.97 2.87
N SER A 27 1.63 -6.44 3.82
CA SER A 27 0.41 -5.66 3.55
C SER A 27 0.71 -4.39 2.74
N VAL A 28 1.71 -3.61 3.14
CA VAL A 28 2.13 -2.39 2.44
C VAL A 28 2.69 -2.71 1.05
N SER A 29 3.51 -3.77 0.94
CA SER A 29 4.08 -4.20 -0.35
C SER A 29 3.00 -4.63 -1.34
N LYS A 30 1.96 -5.35 -0.87
CA LYS A 30 0.80 -5.71 -1.70
C LYS A 30 0.11 -4.47 -2.26
N LYS A 31 -0.17 -3.46 -1.42
CA LYS A 31 -0.79 -2.20 -1.86
C LYS A 31 0.07 -1.44 -2.86
N HIS A 32 1.39 -1.40 -2.66
CA HIS A 32 2.31 -0.82 -3.65
C HIS A 32 2.28 -1.55 -5.00
N MET A 33 2.16 -2.87 -4.99
CA MET A 33 1.99 -3.65 -6.22
C MET A 33 0.66 -3.34 -6.91
N GLU A 34 -0.44 -3.18 -6.15
CA GLU A 34 -1.72 -2.72 -6.69
C GLU A 34 -1.61 -1.33 -7.36
N ILE A 35 -0.93 -0.38 -6.71
CA ILE A 35 -0.63 0.94 -7.32
C ILE A 35 0.15 0.78 -8.64
N ALA A 36 1.14 -0.11 -8.68
CA ALA A 36 1.93 -0.34 -9.88
C ALA A 36 1.06 -0.92 -11.03
N MET A 37 0.13 -1.82 -10.71
CA MET A 37 -0.82 -2.36 -11.68
C MET A 37 -1.77 -1.28 -12.22
N GLU A 38 -2.29 -0.39 -11.36
CA GLU A 38 -3.14 0.73 -11.80
C GLU A 38 -2.38 1.72 -12.68
N LYS A 39 -1.11 2.02 -12.35
CA LYS A 39 -0.25 2.87 -13.21
C LYS A 39 -0.02 2.25 -14.58
N GLU A 40 0.16 0.93 -14.65
CA GLU A 40 0.31 0.22 -15.92
C GLU A 40 -1.00 0.20 -16.71
N ARG A 41 -2.14 0.05 -16.03
CA ARG A 41 -3.47 0.17 -16.64
C ARG A 41 -3.65 1.55 -17.29
N ILE A 42 -3.34 2.63 -16.56
CA ILE A 42 -3.39 4.00 -17.08
C ILE A 42 -2.51 4.14 -18.32
N ARG A 43 -1.24 3.67 -18.27
CA ARG A 43 -0.32 3.72 -19.43
C ARG A 43 -0.93 3.05 -20.67
N LYS A 44 -1.52 1.86 -20.51
CA LYS A 44 -2.17 1.12 -21.60
C LYS A 44 -3.37 1.88 -22.17
N ILE A 45 -4.19 2.49 -21.32
CA ILE A 45 -5.37 3.25 -21.77
C ILE A 45 -4.92 4.54 -22.49
N TYR A 46 -3.92 5.26 -21.99
CA TYR A 46 -3.35 6.40 -22.70
C TYR A 46 -2.80 6.03 -24.08
N ALA A 47 -2.12 4.89 -24.19
CA ALA A 47 -1.66 4.41 -25.49
C ALA A 47 -2.82 4.10 -26.46
N LYS A 48 -3.96 3.60 -25.96
CA LYS A 48 -5.17 3.40 -26.77
C LYS A 48 -5.79 4.73 -27.18
N LEU A 49 -5.96 5.66 -26.24
CA LEU A 49 -6.48 7.01 -26.52
C LEU A 49 -5.63 7.73 -27.57
N GLY A 50 -4.31 7.65 -27.48
CA GLY A 50 -3.43 8.26 -28.47
C GLY A 50 -3.59 7.67 -29.89
N LYS A 51 -3.90 6.38 -30.00
CA LYS A 51 -4.20 5.75 -31.29
C LYS A 51 -5.52 6.22 -31.88
N ILE A 52 -6.56 6.34 -31.05
CA ILE A 52 -7.87 6.84 -31.45
C ILE A 52 -7.72 8.30 -31.90
N TYR A 53 -7.05 9.12 -31.11
CA TYR A 53 -6.76 10.51 -31.45
C TYR A 53 -6.02 10.66 -32.78
N TYR A 54 -4.98 9.84 -33.01
CA TYR A 54 -4.25 9.89 -34.28
C TYR A 54 -5.10 9.41 -35.46
N LYS A 55 -5.95 8.40 -35.26
CA LYS A 55 -6.92 7.93 -36.27
C LYS A 55 -7.84 9.07 -36.68
N ASP A 56 -8.51 9.70 -35.72
CA ASP A 56 -9.46 10.79 -35.98
C ASP A 56 -8.76 11.96 -36.69
N TYR A 57 -7.53 12.28 -36.28
CA TYR A 57 -6.72 13.32 -36.93
C TYR A 57 -6.42 13.06 -38.40
N ILE A 58 -6.13 11.80 -38.80
CA ILE A 58 -5.83 11.48 -40.20
C ILE A 58 -7.08 11.25 -41.05
N THR A 59 -8.22 10.92 -40.42
CA THR A 59 -9.50 10.69 -41.11
C THR A 59 -10.35 11.96 -41.22
N ASP A 60 -9.96 13.06 -40.55
CA ASP A 60 -10.75 14.29 -40.41
C ASP A 60 -12.13 14.02 -39.79
N GLU A 61 -12.19 13.00 -38.92
CA GLU A 61 -13.38 12.63 -38.16
C GLU A 61 -13.43 13.42 -36.85
N GLU A 62 -14.62 13.85 -36.44
CA GLU A 62 -14.80 14.45 -35.12
C GLU A 62 -14.66 13.37 -34.02
N PRO A 63 -14.07 13.71 -32.86
CA PRO A 63 -13.92 12.76 -31.76
C PRO A 63 -15.27 12.17 -31.31
N ASP A 64 -15.41 10.85 -31.37
CA ASP A 64 -16.61 10.15 -30.90
C ASP A 64 -16.59 9.97 -29.37
N GLU A 65 -17.42 10.73 -28.65
CA GLU A 65 -17.51 10.64 -27.20
C GLU A 65 -17.79 9.21 -26.69
N ALA A 66 -18.51 8.38 -27.45
CA ALA A 66 -18.78 6.99 -27.07
C ALA A 66 -17.50 6.12 -27.06
N GLU A 67 -16.49 6.46 -27.87
CA GLU A 67 -15.19 5.78 -27.92
C GLU A 67 -14.23 6.32 -26.84
N TYR A 68 -14.22 7.63 -26.60
CA TYR A 68 -13.30 8.28 -25.65
C TYR A 68 -13.75 8.17 -24.19
N ARG A 69 -15.04 8.43 -23.91
CA ARG A 69 -15.56 8.53 -22.54
C ARG A 69 -15.24 7.33 -21.66
N PRO A 70 -15.49 6.06 -22.06
CA PRO A 70 -15.19 4.92 -21.19
C PRO A 70 -13.70 4.77 -20.87
N LEU A 71 -12.81 5.21 -21.77
CA LEU A 71 -11.36 5.20 -21.53
C LEU A 71 -10.96 6.29 -20.52
N CYS A 72 -11.49 7.50 -20.66
CA CYS A 72 -11.26 8.61 -19.73
C CYS A 72 -11.82 8.31 -18.32
N GLU A 73 -13.01 7.71 -18.24
CA GLU A 73 -13.61 7.26 -16.99
C GLU A 73 -12.74 6.19 -16.32
N SER A 74 -12.27 5.20 -17.07
CA SER A 74 -11.41 4.15 -16.50
C SER A 74 -10.06 4.69 -16.01
N ILE A 75 -9.48 5.71 -16.67
CA ILE A 75 -8.28 6.40 -16.15
C ILE A 75 -8.61 7.11 -14.83
N SER A 76 -9.74 7.79 -14.76
CA SER A 76 -10.18 8.54 -13.57
C SER A 76 -10.44 7.61 -12.39
N GLU A 77 -11.01 6.43 -12.63
CA GLU A 77 -11.16 5.36 -11.64
C GLU A 77 -9.80 4.85 -11.14
N SER A 78 -8.85 4.55 -12.03
CA SER A 78 -7.51 4.14 -11.63
C SER A 78 -6.80 5.20 -10.78
N PHE A 79 -6.96 6.49 -11.08
CA PHE A 79 -6.41 7.55 -10.23
C PHE A 79 -7.06 7.61 -8.85
N ARG A 80 -8.39 7.47 -8.76
CA ARG A 80 -9.10 7.37 -7.47
C ARG A 80 -8.58 6.18 -6.66
N ARG A 81 -8.48 5.01 -7.27
CA ARG A 81 -7.96 3.81 -6.61
C ARG A 81 -6.52 3.96 -6.14
N ILE A 82 -5.65 4.62 -6.92
CA ILE A 82 -4.28 4.92 -6.51
C ILE A 82 -4.26 5.81 -5.26
N ASN A 83 -5.14 6.81 -5.17
CA ASN A 83 -5.19 7.69 -4.01
C ASN A 83 -5.72 6.95 -2.78
N GLU A 84 -6.80 6.18 -2.91
CA GLU A 84 -7.29 5.30 -1.83
C GLU A 84 -6.19 4.38 -1.31
N LEU A 85 -5.46 3.70 -2.18
CA LEU A 85 -4.34 2.83 -1.79
C LEU A 85 -3.21 3.57 -1.08
N LYS A 86 -2.97 4.84 -1.42
CA LYS A 86 -1.96 5.66 -0.72
C LYS A 86 -2.44 6.03 0.68
N ASP A 87 -3.70 6.39 0.83
CA ASP A 87 -4.31 6.72 2.12
C ASP A 87 -4.31 5.47 3.02
N GLU A 88 -4.72 4.31 2.49
CA GLU A 88 -4.65 3.02 3.20
C GLU A 88 -3.21 2.65 3.62
N ILE A 89 -2.18 3.02 2.84
CA ILE A 89 -0.77 2.82 3.22
C ILE A 89 -0.35 3.78 4.33
N ALA A 90 -0.81 5.04 4.29
CA ALA A 90 -0.51 6.03 5.31
C ALA A 90 -1.12 5.62 6.66
N GLU A 91 -2.40 5.25 6.66
CA GLU A 91 -3.10 4.72 7.84
C GLU A 91 -2.42 3.47 8.40
N ALA A 92 -2.06 2.51 7.54
CA ALA A 92 -1.38 1.29 7.99
C ALA A 92 0.01 1.57 8.59
N LYS A 93 0.70 2.62 8.13
CA LYS A 93 1.99 3.05 8.68
C LYS A 93 1.81 3.67 10.05
N GLU A 94 0.87 4.61 10.17
CA GLU A 94 0.52 5.27 11.43
C GLU A 94 0.16 4.22 12.50
N GLU A 95 -0.79 3.33 12.19
CA GLU A 95 -1.21 2.25 13.09
C GLU A 95 -0.06 1.28 13.45
N TYR A 96 0.91 1.06 12.56
CA TYR A 96 2.08 0.24 12.88
C TYR A 96 3.05 0.96 13.82
N PHE A 97 3.32 2.25 13.60
CA PHE A 97 4.25 3.02 14.41
C PHE A 97 3.69 3.31 15.80
N ASP A 98 2.39 3.64 15.92
CA ASP A 98 1.74 3.87 17.20
C ASP A 98 1.83 2.62 18.09
N ARG A 99 1.45 1.46 17.55
CA ARG A 99 1.58 0.17 18.27
C ARG A 99 3.02 -0.16 18.62
N LYS A 100 3.97 0.17 17.74
CA LYS A 100 5.38 -0.08 17.99
C LYS A 100 5.91 0.79 19.12
N SER A 101 5.52 2.07 19.17
CA SER A 101 5.89 2.95 20.29
C SER A 101 5.26 2.49 21.61
N GLU A 102 4.01 2.03 21.59
CA GLU A 102 3.36 1.44 22.78
C GLU A 102 4.11 0.19 23.27
N GLU A 103 4.52 -0.71 22.36
CA GLU A 103 5.32 -1.89 22.69
C GLU A 103 6.68 -1.51 23.30
N GLU A 104 7.37 -0.52 22.73
CA GLU A 104 8.66 -0.03 23.22
C GLU A 104 8.52 0.66 24.61
N GLU A 105 7.45 1.40 24.85
CA GLU A 105 7.15 2.01 26.17
C GLU A 105 6.89 0.95 27.24
N ILE A 106 6.13 -0.10 26.92
CA ILE A 106 5.85 -1.20 27.85
C ILE A 106 7.14 -1.93 28.23
N ILE A 107 7.98 -2.26 27.24
CA ILE A 107 9.27 -2.94 27.48
C ILE A 107 10.17 -2.08 28.38
N ALA A 108 10.25 -0.76 28.12
CA ALA A 108 11.06 0.14 28.93
C ALA A 108 10.57 0.23 30.39
N LEU A 109 9.24 0.17 30.62
CA LEU A 109 8.66 0.13 31.96
C LEU A 109 8.94 -1.20 32.67
N GLU A 110 8.87 -2.34 31.97
CA GLU A 110 9.20 -3.66 32.52
C GLU A 110 10.66 -3.73 32.95
N GLU A 111 11.59 -3.31 32.09
CA GLU A 111 13.04 -3.28 32.38
C GLU A 111 13.35 -2.37 33.59
N ALA A 112 12.68 -1.23 33.72
CA ALA A 112 12.85 -0.31 34.87
C ALA A 112 12.30 -0.85 36.20
N THR A 113 11.45 -1.88 36.17
CA THR A 113 10.94 -2.55 37.38
C THR A 113 11.72 -3.79 37.79
N GLU A 114 12.62 -4.28 36.92
CA GLU A 114 13.51 -5.42 37.18
C GLU A 114 14.89 -5.01 37.76
N GLU A 115 15.22 -3.70 37.81
CA GLU A 115 16.38 -3.10 38.53
C GLU A 115 16.09 -2.76 40.00
#